data_AF-A0A8H9M5S1-F1
#
_entry.id   AF-A0A8H9M5S1-F1
#
_cell.length_a   1.000
_cell.length_b   1.000
_cell.length_c   1.000
_cell.angle_alpha   90.00
_cell.angle_beta   90.00
_cell.angle_gamma   90.00
#
_symmetry.space_group_name_H-M   'P 1'
#
loop_
_entity.id
_entity.type
_entity.pdbx_description
1 polymer ?
#
loop_
_entity_poly.entity_id
_entity_poly.type
_entity_poly.pdbx_seq_one_letter_code
_entity_poly.pdbx_strand_id
1 'polypeptide(L)' 'MLLAMPEKVQNALVENIQFPKRMGQPDEFASLCIHITQNAYINGETIRLDGGIRMPSR' A
#
# COMPACT_ATOMS: atom_id res chain seq x y z
N MET A 1 9.58 8.05 -2.32
CA MET A 1 10.34 8.05 -1.04
C MET A 1 10.55 6.64 -0.46
N LEU A 2 9.57 5.71 -0.48
CA LEU A 2 9.78 4.32 -0.03
C LEU A 2 10.69 3.48 -0.94
N LEU A 3 10.61 3.68 -2.26
CA LEU A 3 11.47 2.97 -3.25
C LEU A 3 12.94 3.40 -3.23
N ALA A 4 13.28 4.46 -2.47
CA ALA A 4 14.66 4.94 -2.32
C ALA A 4 15.35 4.42 -1.04
N MET A 5 14.68 3.53 -0.29
CA MET A 5 15.27 2.93 0.90
C MET A 5 16.32 1.88 0.55
N PRO A 6 17.28 1.57 1.43
CA PRO A 6 18.22 0.48 1.22
C PRO A 6 17.49 -0.83 0.92
N GLU A 7 18.02 -1.62 -0.02
CA GLU A 7 17.40 -2.86 -0.52
C GLU A 7 17.01 -3.83 0.61
N LYS A 8 17.86 -3.97 1.63
CA LYS A 8 17.58 -4.79 2.82
C LYS A 8 16.28 -4.39 3.53
N VAL A 9 15.99 -3.09 3.59
CA VAL A 9 14.77 -2.58 4.22
C VAL A 9 13.56 -2.84 3.32
N GLN A 10 13.71 -2.68 2.01
CA GLN A 10 12.65 -3.01 1.06
C GLN A 10 12.28 -4.50 1.12
N ASN A 11 13.27 -5.38 1.16
CA ASN A 11 13.08 -6.83 1.24
C ASN A 11 12.37 -7.23 2.55
N ALA A 12 12.81 -6.68 3.69
CA ALA A 12 12.15 -6.93 4.98
C ALA A 12 10.68 -6.46 4.99
N LEU A 13 10.36 -5.36 4.31
CA LEU A 13 8.97 -4.93 4.17
C LEU A 13 8.16 -5.91 3.30
N VAL A 14 8.70 -6.33 2.16
CA VAL A 14 8.04 -7.27 1.24
C VAL A 14 7.71 -8.61 1.92
N GLU A 15 8.58 -9.11 2.78
CA GLU A 15 8.34 -10.36 3.53
C GLU A 15 7.06 -10.30 4.38
N ASN A 16 6.76 -9.14 4.97
CA ASN A 16 5.62 -8.93 5.85
C ASN A 16 4.30 -8.65 5.11
N ILE A 17 4.35 -8.29 3.82
CA ILE A 17 3.15 -8.12 2.98
C ILE A 17 2.50 -9.48 2.80
N GLN A 18 1.18 -9.61 2.97
CA GLN A 18 0.52 -10.91 2.86
C GLN A 18 0.36 -11.32 1.39
N PHE A 19 -0.27 -10.46 0.60
CA PHE A 19 -0.37 -10.62 -0.84
C PHE A 19 -0.78 -9.30 -1.50
N PRO A 20 -0.24 -8.93 -2.67
CA PRO A 20 0.83 -9.61 -3.41
C PRO A 20 2.21 -9.41 -2.75
N LYS A 21 3.12 -10.40 -2.86
CA LYS A 21 4.48 -10.38 -2.25
C LYS A 21 5.45 -9.45 -3.00
N ARG A 22 5.13 -8.15 -3.04
CA ARG A 22 5.95 -7.08 -3.65
C ARG A 22 5.55 -5.72 -3.09
N MET A 23 6.39 -4.71 -3.34
CA MET A 23 6.00 -3.32 -3.11
C MET A 23 4.83 -2.91 -4.02
N GLY A 24 3.96 -2.05 -3.48
CA GLY A 24 2.90 -1.41 -4.25
C GLY A 24 3.47 -0.51 -5.35
N GLN A 25 2.78 -0.47 -6.47
CA GLN A 25 3.12 0.40 -7.60
C GLN A 25 2.31 1.71 -7.53
N PRO A 26 2.87 2.85 -7.99
CA PRO A 26 2.15 4.13 -8.00
C PRO A 26 0.78 4.07 -8.69
N ASP A 27 0.66 3.29 -9.77
CA ASP A 27 -0.58 3.16 -10.53
C ASP A 27 -1.70 2.47 -9.75
N GLU A 28 -1.37 1.59 -8.79
CA GLU A 28 -2.36 0.94 -7.92
C GLU A 28 -2.98 1.94 -6.94
N PHE A 29 -2.19 2.90 -6.46
CA PHE A 29 -2.69 4.01 -5.65
C PHE A 29 -3.56 4.96 -6.48
N ALA A 30 -3.10 5.32 -7.68
CA ALA A 30 -3.87 6.17 -8.60
C ALA A 30 -5.23 5.53 -8.96
N SER A 31 -5.25 4.21 -9.19
CA SER A 31 -6.49 3.46 -9.43
C SER A 31 -7.48 3.57 -8.26
N LEU A 32 -7.00 3.45 -7.01
CA LEU A 32 -7.86 3.64 -5.85
C LEU A 32 -8.41 5.08 -5.77
N CYS A 33 -7.59 6.10 -6.06
CA CYS A 33 -8.06 7.49 -6.10
C CYS A 33 -9.20 7.66 -7.11
N ILE A 34 -9.09 7.08 -8.31
CA ILE A 34 -10.14 7.11 -9.33
C ILE A 34 -11.41 6.40 -8.84
N HIS A 35 -11.29 5.24 -8.18
CA HIS A 35 -12.45 4.54 -7.63
C HIS A 35 -13.19 5.37 -6.57
N ILE A 36 -12.45 6.09 -5.72
CA ILE A 36 -13.04 6.96 -4.70
C ILE A 36 -13.78 8.13 -5.38
N THR A 37 -13.17 8.80 -6.36
CA THR A 37 -13.81 9.96 -7.01
C THR A 37 -15.01 9.60 -7.87
N GLN A 38 -15.10 8.34 -8.34
CA GLN A 38 -16.21 7.84 -9.15
C GLN A 38 -17.41 7.35 -8.32
N ASN A 39 -17.26 7.15 -7.00
CA ASN A 39 -18.32 6.66 -6.14
C ASN A 39 -18.65 7.67 -5.04
N ALA A 40 -19.69 8.47 -5.26
CA ALA A 40 -20.13 9.53 -4.35
C ALA A 40 -20.58 9.04 -2.95
N TYR A 41 -20.79 7.73 -2.77
CA TYR A 41 -21.17 7.16 -1.48
C TYR A 41 -19.96 6.79 -0.59
N ILE A 42 -18.74 6.79 -1.13
CA ILE A 42 -17.52 6.66 -0.32
C ILE A 42 -17.22 8.02 0.31
N ASN A 43 -17.50 8.15 1.61
CA ASN A 43 -17.34 9.41 2.34
C ASN A 43 -16.97 9.16 3.80
N GLY A 44 -16.10 10.01 4.36
CA GLY A 44 -15.71 9.94 5.78
C GLY A 44 -14.97 8.67 6.19
N GLU A 45 -14.32 7.97 5.26
CA GLU A 45 -13.68 6.66 5.50
C GLU A 45 -12.17 6.71 5.21
N THR A 46 -11.41 5.79 5.82
CA THR A 46 -9.99 5.57 5.55
C THR A 46 -9.75 4.17 5.00
N ILE A 47 -9.31 4.08 3.75
CA ILE A 47 -9.01 2.80 3.09
C ILE A 47 -7.50 2.54 3.15
N ARG A 48 -7.10 1.41 3.74
CA ARG A 48 -5.71 0.94 3.68
C ARG A 48 -5.46 0.24 2.34
N LEU A 49 -4.41 0.65 1.64
CA LEU A 49 -3.92 0.00 0.43
C LEU A 49 -2.49 -0.50 0.67
N ASP A 50 -2.38 -1.71 1.23
CA ASP A 50 -1.12 -2.15 1.84
C ASP A 50 -0.81 -3.66 1.73
N GLY A 51 -1.58 -4.40 0.93
CA GLY A 51 -1.39 -5.85 0.76
C GLY A 51 -1.53 -6.66 2.06
N GLY A 52 -2.26 -6.14 3.05
CA GLY A 52 -2.52 -6.80 4.32
C GLY A 52 -1.36 -6.73 5.32
N ILE A 53 -0.32 -5.93 5.05
CA ILE A 53 0.81 -5.78 5.97
C ILE A 53 0.35 -5.24 7.33
N ARG A 54 0.99 -5.74 8.39
CA ARG A 54 0.97 -5.12 9.72
C ARG A 54 2.40 -4.81 10.09
N MET A 55 2.68 -3.54 10.36
CA MET A 55 4.03 -3.12 10.72
C MET A 55 4.37 -3.72 12.09
N PRO A 56 5.49 -4.44 12.22
CA PRO A 56 5.89 -4.99 13.50
C PRO A 56 6.18 -3.87 14.50
N SER A 57 5.92 -4.11 15.78
CA SER A 57 6.40 -3.21 16.84
C SER A 57 7.92 -3.19 16.83
N ARG A 58 8.50 -2.03 17.10
CA ARG A 58 9.94 -1.91 17.37
C ARG A 58 10.28 -2.53 18.71
#